data_AF-A0A0H4IXG9-F1
#
_entry.id   AF-A0A0H4IXG9-F1
#
_cell.length_a   1.000
_cell.length_b   1.000
_cell.length_c   1.000
_cell.angle_alpha   90.00
_cell.angle_beta   90.00
_cell.angle_gamma   90.00
#
_symmetry.space_group_name_H-M   'P 1'
#
loop_
_entity.id
_entity.type
_entity.pdbx_description
1 polymer ?
#
loop_
_entity_poly.entity_id
_entity_poly.type
_entity_poly.pdbx_seq_one_letter_code
_entity_poly.pdbx_strand_id
1 'polypeptide(L)' 'MLFRKHLTEAGKSYWKHFMFAFRAGFFLIYAGITSIIHALIPSLFPFVSQKIVQKLIKESEQERRSK' A
#
# COMPACT_ATOMS: atom_id res chain seq x y z
N MET A 1 -15.78 19.77 -5.04
CA MET A 1 -15.95 18.71 -4.01
C MET A 1 -15.30 17.37 -4.46
N LEU A 2 -14.06 17.38 -4.94
CA LEU A 2 -13.40 16.14 -5.44
C LEU A 2 -13.22 15.08 -4.33
N PHE A 3 -12.94 15.55 -3.11
CA PHE A 3 -12.72 14.72 -1.92
C PHE A 3 -13.94 13.87 -1.53
N ARG A 4 -15.13 14.48 -1.48
CA ARG A 4 -16.37 13.76 -1.16
C ARG A 4 -16.72 12.76 -2.26
N LYS A 5 -16.52 13.14 -3.54
CA LYS A 5 -16.73 12.26 -4.69
C LYS A 5 -15.83 11.02 -4.64
N HIS A 6 -14.54 11.19 -4.34
CA HIS A 6 -13.59 10.09 -4.19
C HIS A 6 -13.94 9.14 -3.03
N LEU A 7 -14.33 9.66 -1.87
CA LEU A 7 -14.75 8.82 -0.73
C LEU A 7 -16.03 8.04 -1.02
N THR A 8 -16.98 8.66 -1.73
CA THR A 8 -18.22 8.01 -2.17
C THR A 8 -17.92 6.92 -3.21
N GLU A 9 -17.09 7.18 -4.22
CA GLU A 9 -16.64 6.17 -5.21
C GLU A 9 -15.86 5.02 -4.54
N ALA A 10 -15.03 5.36 -3.55
CA ALA A 10 -14.28 4.40 -2.76
C ALA A 10 -15.18 3.58 -1.82
N GLY A 11 -16.42 4.01 -1.55
CA GLY A 11 -17.36 3.35 -0.62
C GLY A 11 -16.83 3.29 0.82
N LYS A 12 -16.00 4.26 1.22
CA LYS A 12 -15.28 4.22 2.51
C LYS A 12 -15.46 5.49 3.32
N SER A 13 -15.52 5.34 4.63
CA SER A 13 -15.35 6.48 5.53
C SER A 13 -13.95 7.07 5.38
N TYR A 14 -13.83 8.38 5.54
CA TYR A 14 -12.56 9.08 5.44
C TYR A 14 -11.46 8.42 6.28
N TRP A 15 -11.77 8.08 7.54
CA TRP A 15 -10.81 7.51 8.47
C TRP A 15 -10.28 6.13 8.04
N LYS A 16 -11.14 5.26 7.52
CA LYS A 16 -10.70 3.95 6.99
C LYS A 16 -9.79 4.13 5.78
N HIS A 17 -10.19 5.00 4.85
CA HIS A 17 -9.41 5.30 3.65
C HIS A 17 -8.05 5.93 3.98
N PHE A 18 -8.05 6.91 4.88
CA PHE A 18 -6.85 7.61 5.34
C PHE A 18 -5.87 6.66 6.01
N MET A 19 -6.34 5.85 6.97
CA MET A 19 -5.47 4.96 7.74
C MET A 19 -4.78 3.93 6.82
N PHE A 20 -5.54 3.34 5.88
CA PHE A 20 -4.98 2.43 4.90
C PHE A 20 -3.95 3.14 4.02
N ALA A 21 -4.31 4.25 3.39
CA ALA A 21 -3.43 4.97 2.47
C ALA A 21 -2.14 5.46 3.15
N PHE A 22 -2.26 5.97 4.38
CA PHE A 22 -1.13 6.44 5.17
C PHE A 22 -0.16 5.30 5.50
N ARG A 23 -0.67 4.18 6.03
CA ARG A 23 0.16 3.01 6.35
C ARG A 23 0.78 2.38 5.08
N ALA A 24 0.00 2.29 4.01
CA ALA A 24 0.48 1.80 2.71
C ALA A 24 1.64 2.66 2.17
N GLY A 25 1.56 3.99 2.34
CA GLY A 25 2.64 4.91 1.98
C GLY A 25 3.97 4.57 2.66
N PHE A 26 3.98 4.35 3.98
CA PHE A 26 5.20 3.94 4.69
C PHE A 26 5.73 2.58 4.25
N PHE A 27 4.84 1.61 4.01
CA PHE A 27 5.24 0.31 3.48
C PHE A 27 5.87 0.42 2.09
N LEU A 28 5.35 1.28 1.22
CA LEU A 28 5.90 1.52 -0.12
C LEU A 28 7.26 2.23 -0.06
N ILE A 29 7.44 3.20 0.83
CA ILE A 29 8.75 3.83 1.07
C ILE A 29 9.77 2.77 1.53
N TYR A 30 9.40 1.93 2.50
CA TYR A 30 10.26 0.86 2.99
C TYR A 30 10.55 -0.20 1.90
N ALA A 31 9.55 -0.59 1.11
CA ALA A 31 9.72 -1.48 -0.04
C ALA A 31 10.66 -0.88 -1.10
N GLY A 32 10.56 0.43 -1.36
CA GLY A 32 11.45 1.15 -2.26
C GLY A 32 12.89 1.16 -1.77
N ILE A 33 13.11 1.52 -0.49
CA ILE A 33 14.45 1.52 0.13
C ILE A 33 15.08 0.11 0.07
N THR A 34 14.33 -0.91 0.49
CA THR A 34 14.84 -2.31 0.47
C THR A 34 15.10 -2.80 -0.95
N SER A 35 14.29 -2.39 -1.93
CA SER A 35 14.52 -2.71 -3.35
C SER A 35 15.80 -2.07 -3.89
N ILE A 36 16.10 -0.82 -3.52
CA ILE A 36 17.34 -0.14 -3.93
C ILE A 36 18.55 -0.82 -3.30
N ILE A 37 18.50 -1.15 -2.01
CA ILE A 37 19.60 -1.86 -1.34
C ILE A 37 19.81 -3.24 -1.96
N HIS A 38 18.73 -3.98 -2.23
CA HIS A 38 18.80 -5.29 -2.89
C HIS A 38 19.38 -5.20 -4.32
N ALA A 39 19.09 -4.13 -5.07
CA ALA A 39 19.68 -3.91 -6.39
C ALA A 39 21.20 -3.70 -6.34
N LEU A 40 21.72 -3.11 -5.27
CA LEU A 40 23.16 -2.91 -5.04
C LEU A 40 23.82 -4.16 -4.45
N ILE A 41 23.12 -4.85 -3.54
CA ILE A 41 23.61 -6.04 -2.83
C ILE A 41 22.50 -7.12 -2.84
N PRO A 42 22.46 -7.99 -3.85
CA PRO A 42 21.36 -8.96 -4.05
C PRO A 42 21.13 -9.95 -2.91
N SER A 43 22.11 -10.17 -2.02
CA SER A 43 21.91 -11.04 -0.85
C SER A 43 21.11 -10.37 0.27
N LEU A 44 20.98 -9.04 0.28
CA LEU A 44 20.21 -8.30 1.28
C LEU A 44 18.75 -8.14 0.85
N PHE A 45 17.82 -8.27 1.79
CA PHE A 45 16.37 -8.08 1.60
C PHE A 45 15.73 -8.90 0.45
N PRO A 46 16.06 -10.19 0.27
CA PRO A 46 15.48 -10.99 -0.81
C PRO A 46 13.96 -11.08 -0.66
N PHE A 47 13.25 -10.76 -1.75
CA PHE A 47 11.79 -10.78 -1.86
C PHE A 47 11.03 -9.84 -0.90
N VAL A 48 11.70 -8.97 -0.15
CA VAL A 48 11.03 -8.10 0.84
C VAL A 48 10.07 -7.13 0.16
N SER A 49 10.54 -6.39 -0.85
CA SER A 49 9.69 -5.43 -1.59
C SER A 49 8.51 -6.14 -2.28
N GLN A 50 8.76 -7.29 -2.91
CA GLN A 50 7.73 -8.10 -3.56
C GLN A 50 6.63 -8.51 -2.57
N LYS A 51 7.00 -9.05 -1.40
CA LYS A 51 6.04 -9.48 -0.37
C LYS A 51 5.20 -8.31 0.14
N ILE A 52 5.81 -7.13 0.30
CA ILE A 52 5.09 -5.93 0.73
C ILE A 52 4.07 -5.50 -0.34
N VAL A 53 4.46 -5.45 -1.62
CA VAL A 53 3.56 -5.08 -2.72
C VAL A 53 2.39 -6.06 -2.82
N GLN A 54 2.67 -7.37 -2.78
CA GLN A 54 1.62 -8.40 -2.81
C GLN A 54 0.64 -8.27 -1.64
N LYS A 55 1.15 -7.98 -0.43
CA LYS A 55 0.32 -7.73 0.74
C LYS A 55 -0.60 -6.53 0.54
N LEU A 56 -0.07 -5.39 0.09
CA LEU A 56 -0.84 -4.16 -0.11
C LEU A 56 -1.89 -4.30 -1.21
N ILE A 57 -1.59 -5.04 -2.29
CA ILE A 57 -2.58 -5.38 -3.33
C ILE A 57 -3.74 -6.17 -2.72
N LYS A 58 -3.42 -7.24 -1.99
CA LYS A 58 -4.44 -8.10 -1.36
C LYS A 58 -5.33 -7.32 -0.39
N GLU A 59 -4.74 -6.48 0.46
CA GLU A 59 -5.48 -5.63 1.40
C GLU A 59 -6.36 -4.61 0.67
N SER A 60 -5.83 -3.95 -0.38
CA SER A 60 -6.58 -2.99 -1.21
C SER A 60 -7.79 -3.64 -1.88
N GLU A 61 -7.64 -4.86 -2.40
CA GLU A 61 -8.72 -5.66 -2.97
C GLU A 61 -9.75 -6.08 -1.94
N GLN A 62 -9.31 -6.54 -0.76
CA GLN A 62 -10.21 -6.88 0.35
C GLN A 62 -11.05 -5.67 0.74
N GLU A 63 -10.44 -4.50 0.94
CA GLU A 63 -11.20 -3.30 1.29
C GLU A 63 -12.15 -2.82 0.18
N ARG A 64 -11.91 -3.18 -1.09
CA ARG A 64 -12.87 -2.92 -2.19
C ARG A 64 -14.04 -3.90 -2.18
N ARG A 65 -13.82 -5.15 -1.75
CA ARG A 65 -14.84 -6.21 -1.69
C ARG A 65 -15.73 -6.11 -0.44
N SER A 66 -15.22 -5.54 0.66
CA SER A 66 -15.97 -5.31 1.91
C SER A 66 -16.93 -4.10 1.84
N LYS A 67 -17.28 -3.65 0.63
CA LYS A 67 -18.32 -2.64 0.38
C LYS A 67 -19.69 -3.26 0.53
#